data_AF-A0A3D4PUN0-F1
#
_entry.id   AF-A0A3D4PUN0-F1
#
_cell.length_a   1.000
_cell.length_b   1.000
_cell.length_c   1.000
_cell.angle_alpha   90.00
_cell.angle_beta   90.00
_cell.angle_gamma   90.00
#
_symmetry.space_group_name_H-M   'P 1'
#
loop_
_entity.id
_entity.type
_entity.pdbx_description
1 polymer ?
#
loop_
_entity_poly.entity_id
_entity_poly.type
_entity_poly.pdbx_seq_one_letter_code
_entity_poly.pdbx_strand_id
1 'polypeptide(L)'
;MLTVMSSLSRSSWGHVYDNLGVTLLDVAHGAIDVDQQIGGVVIHDPVDEPSYPPHAIVLAIGIQDAEELAALATMAGLQDAVAIVVRAAAALPEVVTEAAEKAGVAILSLPRGATWTQLAALLRSVLAEDDIGHTPAESLGGLPSGDLFAVANAIAALVDAPITIEDRSSRVLAFSGGQEDADSSRVETIIGRQVPERYARALAELGVFRHLYRNDLPIIINPMDLGQGVTTQRVAIAVRAGDELLGSIWAAMDGPLTPERTATLQDAAKLVALHLLRV
;
A
#
# COMPACT_ATOMS: atom_id res chain seq x y z
N MET A 1 13.55 -4.08 32.55
CA MET A 1 14.37 -3.53 31.45
C MET A 1 13.41 -3.38 30.28
N LEU A 2 12.79 -2.20 30.15
CA LEU A 2 11.82 -1.90 29.10
C LEU A 2 12.59 -1.64 27.81
N THR A 3 12.40 -2.51 26.82
CA THR A 3 12.93 -2.33 25.47
C THR A 3 12.24 -1.12 24.86
N VAL A 4 13.03 -0.11 24.50
CA VAL A 4 12.59 1.06 23.76
C VAL A 4 12.12 0.58 22.39
N MET A 5 10.83 0.71 22.09
CA MET A 5 10.32 0.56 20.73
C MET A 5 10.94 1.69 19.89
N SER A 6 11.88 1.33 19.03
CA SER A 6 12.45 2.21 18.01
C SER A 6 11.30 2.79 17.18
N SER A 7 11.12 4.11 17.22
CA SER A 7 10.25 4.79 16.25
C SER A 7 10.98 4.81 14.92
N LEU A 8 10.64 3.88 14.03
CA LEU A 8 11.20 3.81 12.69
C LEU A 8 11.00 5.16 11.97
N SER A 9 12.06 5.66 11.32
CA SER A 9 12.02 6.89 10.50
C SER A 9 10.97 6.73 9.40
N ARG A 10 10.25 7.78 9.00
CA ARG A 10 9.20 7.63 7.96
C ARG A 10 9.79 7.36 6.58
N SER A 11 11.01 7.80 6.33
CA SER A 11 11.84 7.41 5.19
C SER A 11 12.53 6.06 5.32
N SER A 12 12.28 5.29 6.38
CA SER A 12 12.90 3.98 6.57
C SER A 12 12.25 2.90 5.72
N TRP A 13 13.02 1.86 5.43
CA TRP A 13 12.49 0.65 4.81
C TRP A 13 11.36 0.00 5.59
N GLY A 14 11.40 0.02 6.93
CA GLY A 14 10.31 -0.48 7.75
C GLY A 14 8.99 0.23 7.44
N HIS A 15 9.02 1.55 7.28
CA HIS A 15 7.83 2.32 6.90
C HIS A 15 7.36 2.04 5.47
N VAL A 16 8.28 1.86 4.52
CA VAL A 16 7.93 1.45 3.15
C VAL A 16 7.27 0.07 3.15
N TYR A 17 7.77 -0.87 3.94
CA TYR A 17 7.22 -2.22 4.05
C TYR A 17 5.84 -2.21 4.71
N ASP A 18 5.65 -1.42 5.77
CA ASP A 18 4.38 -1.29 6.48
C ASP A 18 3.28 -0.64 5.61
N ASN A 19 3.65 0.30 4.73
CA ASN A 19 2.71 1.02 3.86
C ASN A 19 2.43 0.32 2.53
N LEU A 20 3.44 -0.28 1.90
CA LEU A 20 3.31 -0.89 0.58
C LEU A 20 3.05 -2.39 0.66
N GLY A 21 3.47 -3.03 1.76
CA GLY A 21 3.33 -4.45 2.00
C GLY A 21 4.01 -5.35 0.95
N VAL A 22 4.02 -6.65 1.23
CA VAL A 22 4.38 -7.72 0.29
C VAL A 22 3.54 -7.73 -1.00
N THR A 23 2.40 -7.03 -1.02
CA THR A 23 1.49 -6.99 -2.17
C THR A 23 2.06 -6.28 -3.40
N LEU A 24 3.01 -5.36 -3.21
CA LEU A 24 3.58 -4.59 -4.33
C LEU A 24 5.08 -4.83 -4.53
N LEU A 25 5.79 -5.22 -3.46
CA LEU A 25 7.23 -5.47 -3.47
C LEU A 25 7.57 -6.69 -2.60
N ASP A 26 8.00 -7.77 -3.23
CA ASP A 26 8.54 -8.94 -2.55
C ASP A 26 10.07 -8.89 -2.53
N VAL A 27 10.68 -9.32 -1.43
CA VAL A 27 12.15 -9.49 -1.38
C VAL A 27 12.52 -10.76 -2.13
N ALA A 28 13.04 -10.59 -3.34
CA ALA A 28 13.47 -11.72 -4.16
C ALA A 28 14.88 -12.19 -3.80
N HIS A 29 15.75 -11.27 -3.35
CA HIS A 29 17.09 -11.60 -2.85
C HIS A 29 17.64 -10.49 -1.93
N GLY A 30 18.53 -10.88 -1.02
CA GLY A 30 19.19 -9.99 -0.06
C GLY A 30 18.38 -9.75 1.21
N ALA A 31 18.91 -8.88 2.06
CA ALA A 31 18.26 -8.45 3.30
C ALA A 31 17.94 -6.95 3.21
N ILE A 32 16.78 -6.58 3.72
CA ILE A 32 16.43 -5.17 3.94
C ILE A 32 16.64 -4.88 5.42
N ASP A 33 17.49 -3.89 5.71
CA ASP A 33 17.55 -3.31 7.05
C ASP A 33 16.36 -2.36 7.21
N VAL A 34 15.45 -2.67 8.13
CA VAL A 34 14.22 -1.90 8.35
C VAL A 34 14.50 -0.51 8.91
N ASP A 35 15.62 -0.31 9.60
CA ASP A 35 16.01 0.99 10.17
C ASP A 35 16.74 1.87 9.13
N GLN A 36 17.16 1.29 8.00
CA GLN A 36 17.90 2.00 6.95
C GLN A 36 17.02 3.05 6.26
N GLN A 37 17.52 4.29 6.22
CA GLN A 37 16.88 5.39 5.50
C GLN A 37 17.02 5.24 4.00
N ILE A 38 15.98 5.60 3.27
CA ILE A 38 15.96 5.68 1.81
C ILE A 38 16.09 7.15 1.41
N GLY A 39 17.08 7.47 0.57
CA GLY A 39 17.31 8.85 0.13
C GLY A 39 16.61 9.23 -1.16
N GLY A 40 15.99 8.29 -1.87
CA GLY A 40 15.21 8.62 -3.06
C GLY A 40 14.84 7.44 -3.95
N VAL A 41 14.10 7.75 -5.03
CA VAL A 41 13.68 6.79 -6.06
C VAL A 41 14.19 7.27 -7.40
N VAL A 42 14.94 6.42 -8.09
CA VAL A 42 15.54 6.70 -9.39
C VAL A 42 15.05 5.68 -10.41
N ILE A 43 14.81 6.12 -11.64
CA ILE A 43 14.58 5.21 -12.77
C ILE A 43 15.92 4.99 -13.45
N HIS A 44 16.32 3.74 -13.64
CA HIS A 44 17.52 3.42 -14.40
C HIS A 44 17.26 3.65 -15.89
N ASP A 45 18.12 4.45 -16.52
CA ASP A 45 18.23 4.59 -17.97
C ASP A 45 19.63 4.10 -18.39
N PRO A 46 19.74 3.05 -19.22
CA PRO A 46 21.03 2.53 -19.67
C PRO A 46 21.76 3.44 -20.67
N VAL A 47 21.09 4.46 -21.22
CA VAL A 47 21.65 5.43 -22.17
C VAL A 47 22.09 6.71 -21.47
N ASP A 48 21.50 7.02 -20.31
CA ASP A 48 21.79 8.21 -19.50
C ASP A 48 21.92 7.83 -18.02
N GLU A 49 23.14 7.43 -17.61
CA GLU A 49 23.42 6.97 -16.24
C GLU A 49 23.05 8.05 -15.22
N PRO A 50 21.98 7.85 -14.41
CA PRO A 50 21.56 8.86 -13.46
C PRO A 50 22.53 8.92 -12.28
N SER A 51 22.72 10.10 -11.69
CA SER A 51 23.33 10.21 -10.37
C SER A 51 22.31 9.78 -9.31
N TYR A 52 22.69 8.81 -8.46
CA TYR A 52 21.80 8.33 -7.41
C TYR A 52 21.95 9.20 -6.15
N PRO A 53 20.84 9.58 -5.49
CA PRO A 53 20.92 10.05 -4.11
C PRO A 53 21.44 8.89 -3.23
N PRO A 54 22.11 9.19 -2.10
CA PRO A 54 22.52 8.16 -1.15
C PRO A 54 21.33 7.29 -0.74
N HIS A 55 21.54 5.99 -0.58
CA HIS A 55 20.50 5.02 -0.23
C HIS A 55 19.28 5.04 -1.17
N ALA A 56 19.52 5.10 -2.49
CA ALA A 56 18.44 5.09 -3.49
C ALA A 56 17.77 3.71 -3.65
N ILE A 57 16.49 3.75 -4.03
CA ILE A 57 15.77 2.65 -4.67
C ILE A 57 15.82 2.86 -6.18
N VAL A 58 16.37 1.90 -6.91
CA VAL A 58 16.52 1.95 -8.36
C VAL A 58 15.41 1.14 -9.04
N LEU A 59 14.65 1.76 -9.94
CA LEU A 59 13.63 1.09 -10.75
C LEU A 59 14.27 0.61 -12.05
N ALA A 60 14.50 -0.70 -12.17
CA ALA A 60 15.10 -1.34 -13.34
C ALA A 60 14.03 -1.64 -14.40
N ILE A 61 13.63 -0.61 -15.13
CA ILE A 61 12.56 -0.72 -16.14
C ILE A 61 13.11 -1.33 -17.42
N GLY A 62 12.51 -2.44 -17.87
CA GLY A 62 12.80 -3.04 -19.18
C GLY A 62 14.04 -3.94 -19.23
N ILE A 63 14.78 -4.06 -18.13
CA ILE A 63 15.92 -4.99 -18.00
C ILE A 63 15.40 -6.43 -18.03
N GLN A 64 15.86 -7.21 -19.00
CA GLN A 64 15.47 -8.62 -19.18
C GLN A 64 16.68 -9.57 -19.18
N ASP A 65 17.87 -9.04 -19.45
CA ASP A 65 19.10 -9.82 -19.48
C ASP A 65 19.73 -9.93 -18.08
N ALA A 66 20.23 -11.11 -17.76
CA ALA A 66 20.77 -11.41 -16.43
C ALA A 66 22.12 -10.72 -16.19
N GLU A 67 22.96 -10.61 -17.22
CA GLU A 67 24.25 -9.92 -17.12
C GLU A 67 24.03 -8.41 -17.00
N GLU A 68 23.07 -7.86 -17.74
CA GLU A 68 22.66 -6.46 -17.62
C GLU A 68 22.17 -6.13 -16.20
N LEU A 69 21.34 -6.98 -15.61
CA LEU A 69 20.88 -6.78 -14.23
C LEU A 69 22.00 -6.96 -13.19
N ALA A 70 22.92 -7.90 -13.38
CA ALA A 70 24.07 -8.09 -12.51
C ALA A 70 25.04 -6.89 -12.58
N ALA A 71 25.25 -6.33 -13.77
CA ALA A 71 26.02 -5.11 -13.96
C ALA A 71 25.34 -3.91 -13.28
N LEU A 72 24.02 -3.78 -13.41
CA LEU A 72 23.24 -2.76 -12.71
C LEU A 72 23.36 -2.90 -11.19
N ALA A 73 23.27 -4.11 -10.63
CA ALA A 73 23.46 -4.35 -9.19
C ALA A 73 24.83 -3.88 -8.70
N THR A 74 25.88 -4.19 -9.45
CA THR A 74 27.25 -3.77 -9.14
C THR A 74 27.38 -2.23 -9.17
N MET A 75 26.88 -1.59 -10.24
CA MET A 75 26.90 -0.14 -10.38
C MET A 75 26.09 0.56 -9.28
N ALA A 76 24.91 0.02 -8.96
CA ALA A 76 24.01 0.59 -7.96
C ALA A 76 24.64 0.55 -6.56
N GLY A 77 25.30 -0.55 -6.18
CA GLY A 77 26.03 -0.62 -4.91
C GLY A 77 27.22 0.37 -4.85
N LEU A 78 27.92 0.59 -5.96
CA LEU A 78 28.98 1.61 -6.02
C LEU A 78 28.46 3.05 -5.84
N GLN A 79 27.18 3.28 -6.16
CA GLN A 79 26.49 4.55 -5.96
C GLN A 79 25.64 4.57 -4.69
N ASP A 80 25.88 3.66 -3.74
CA ASP A 80 25.21 3.60 -2.44
C ASP A 80 23.69 3.36 -2.53
N ALA A 81 23.22 2.69 -3.59
CA ALA A 81 21.83 2.24 -3.66
C ALA A 81 21.59 1.09 -2.66
N VAL A 82 20.39 1.03 -2.10
CA VAL A 82 20.00 0.01 -1.12
C VAL A 82 19.14 -1.09 -1.73
N ALA A 83 18.44 -0.79 -2.82
CA ALA A 83 17.62 -1.78 -3.51
C ALA A 83 17.45 -1.50 -5.00
N ILE A 84 17.23 -2.58 -5.77
CA ILE A 84 16.77 -2.53 -7.14
C ILE A 84 15.41 -3.22 -7.22
N VAL A 85 14.44 -2.55 -7.85
CA VAL A 85 13.13 -3.13 -8.17
C VAL A 85 13.13 -3.64 -9.60
N VAL A 86 12.87 -4.93 -9.75
CA VAL A 86 12.69 -5.61 -11.05
C VAL A 86 11.27 -6.12 -11.19
N ARG A 87 10.87 -6.48 -12.41
CA ARG A 87 9.59 -7.16 -12.61
C ARG A 87 9.69 -8.62 -12.17
N ALA A 88 8.68 -9.11 -11.45
CA ALA A 88 8.66 -10.46 -10.90
C ALA A 88 8.96 -11.53 -11.97
N ALA A 89 9.92 -12.41 -11.64
CA ALA A 89 10.38 -13.55 -12.42
C ALA A 89 10.28 -14.84 -11.58
N ALA A 90 10.27 -16.00 -12.23
CA ALA A 90 10.12 -17.29 -11.54
C ALA A 90 11.31 -17.63 -10.63
N ALA A 91 12.52 -17.20 -11.00
CA ALA A 91 13.72 -17.30 -10.20
C ALA A 91 14.73 -16.24 -10.67
N LEU A 92 15.52 -15.72 -9.74
CA LEU A 92 16.67 -14.87 -10.09
C LEU A 92 17.86 -15.76 -10.50
N PRO A 93 18.54 -15.44 -11.62
CA PRO A 93 19.77 -16.14 -12.01
C PRO A 93 20.89 -15.96 -10.96
N GLU A 94 21.75 -16.97 -10.82
CA GLU A 94 22.85 -16.98 -9.84
C GLU A 94 23.80 -15.78 -10.00
N VAL A 95 24.12 -15.41 -11.24
CA VAL A 95 24.95 -14.23 -11.56
C VAL A 95 24.37 -12.93 -11.00
N VAL A 96 23.05 -12.80 -10.96
CA VAL A 96 22.36 -11.62 -10.40
C VAL A 96 22.44 -11.63 -8.88
N THR A 97 22.19 -12.80 -8.25
CA THR A 97 22.21 -12.91 -6.80
C THR A 97 23.62 -12.69 -6.23
N GLU A 98 24.65 -13.26 -6.86
CA GLU A 98 26.05 -13.03 -6.44
C GLU A 98 26.47 -11.57 -6.57
N ALA A 99 26.09 -10.91 -7.67
CA ALA A 99 26.37 -9.49 -7.87
C ALA A 99 25.67 -8.61 -6.84
N ALA A 100 24.38 -8.87 -6.58
CA ALA A 100 23.59 -8.16 -5.60
C ALA A 100 24.13 -8.31 -4.17
N GLU A 101 24.49 -9.54 -3.77
CA GLU A 101 25.07 -9.83 -2.44
C GLU A 101 26.41 -9.12 -2.26
N LYS A 102 27.31 -9.21 -3.26
CA LYS A 102 28.60 -8.54 -3.22
C LYS A 102 28.48 -7.01 -3.19
N ALA A 103 27.46 -6.48 -3.85
CA ALA A 103 27.16 -5.05 -3.90
C ALA A 103 26.44 -4.55 -2.64
N GLY A 104 25.88 -5.45 -1.81
CA GLY A 104 25.05 -5.09 -0.67
C GLY A 104 23.68 -4.50 -1.06
N VAL A 105 23.16 -4.84 -2.23
CA VAL A 105 21.91 -4.30 -2.78
C VAL A 105 20.81 -5.36 -2.74
N ALA A 106 19.66 -5.04 -2.14
CA ALA A 106 18.51 -5.95 -2.17
C ALA A 106 17.82 -5.96 -3.55
N ILE A 107 17.32 -7.11 -3.98
CA ILE A 107 16.50 -7.23 -5.20
C ILE A 107 15.05 -7.41 -4.80
N LEU A 108 14.21 -6.48 -5.24
CA LEU A 108 12.78 -6.47 -4.98
C LEU A 108 12.00 -6.79 -6.25
N SER A 109 10.96 -7.59 -6.12
CA SER A 109 10.09 -7.98 -7.23
C SER A 109 8.78 -7.21 -7.20
N LEU A 110 8.50 -6.53 -8.31
CA LEU A 110 7.21 -5.91 -8.61
C LEU A 110 6.32 -6.90 -9.37
N PRO A 111 5.12 -7.27 -8.85
CA PRO A 111 4.21 -8.19 -9.51
C PRO A 111 3.85 -7.79 -10.94
N ARG A 112 3.58 -8.80 -11.78
CA ARG A 112 3.07 -8.57 -13.14
C ARG A 112 1.67 -7.95 -13.06
N GLY A 113 1.45 -6.85 -13.78
CA GLY A 113 0.22 -6.07 -13.74
C GLY A 113 0.33 -4.74 -12.97
N ALA A 114 1.30 -4.60 -12.08
CA ALA A 114 1.58 -3.33 -11.41
C ALA A 114 2.37 -2.37 -12.33
N THR A 115 1.96 -1.09 -12.38
CA THR A 115 2.63 -0.10 -13.22
C THR A 115 3.83 0.54 -12.51
N TRP A 116 4.88 0.85 -13.28
CA TRP A 116 6.06 1.54 -12.76
C TRP A 116 5.75 2.95 -12.23
N THR A 117 4.85 3.67 -12.90
CA THR A 117 4.43 5.02 -12.49
C THR A 117 3.78 5.01 -11.12
N GLN A 118 2.94 4.02 -10.81
CA GLN A 118 2.32 3.88 -9.50
C GLN A 118 3.35 3.54 -8.42
N LEU A 119 4.25 2.59 -8.68
CA LEU A 119 5.32 2.27 -7.75
C LEU A 119 6.16 3.52 -7.43
N ALA A 120 6.58 4.26 -8.47
CA ALA A 120 7.35 5.48 -8.29
C ALA A 120 6.59 6.55 -7.50
N ALA A 121 5.29 6.72 -7.76
CA ALA A 121 4.45 7.67 -7.03
C ALA A 121 4.27 7.27 -5.55
N LEU A 122 4.07 5.99 -5.27
CA LEU A 122 3.91 5.46 -3.90
C LEU A 122 5.19 5.62 -3.11
N LEU A 123 6.33 5.17 -3.64
CA LEU A 123 7.62 5.34 -2.98
C LEU A 123 7.93 6.83 -2.74
N ARG A 124 7.68 7.71 -3.72
CA ARG A 124 7.87 9.16 -3.53
C ARG A 124 6.94 9.76 -2.47
N SER A 125 5.70 9.28 -2.36
CA SER A 125 4.77 9.73 -1.32
C SER A 125 5.32 9.42 0.07
N VAL A 126 5.74 8.18 0.30
CA VAL A 126 6.31 7.74 1.58
C VAL A 126 7.57 8.53 1.93
N LEU A 127 8.41 8.82 0.94
CA LEU A 127 9.65 9.58 1.14
C LEU A 127 9.42 11.09 1.33
N ALA A 128 8.35 11.66 0.77
CA ALA A 128 8.04 13.09 0.87
C ALA A 128 7.52 13.49 2.26
N GLU A 129 7.07 12.54 3.08
CA GLU A 129 6.48 12.81 4.40
C GLU A 129 7.52 13.24 5.47
N ASP A 130 8.82 13.05 5.22
CA ASP A 130 9.91 13.52 6.09
C ASP A 130 10.45 14.92 5.70
N ASP A 131 10.13 15.45 4.51
CA ASP A 131 10.67 16.73 4.01
C ASP A 131 9.90 17.96 4.55
N ILE A 132 8.77 17.75 5.23
CA ILE A 132 7.98 18.80 5.87
C ILE A 132 8.32 18.81 7.37
N GLY A 133 9.10 19.82 7.76
CA GLY A 133 9.74 19.97 9.07
C GLY A 133 8.92 19.56 10.30
N HIS A 134 9.64 18.96 11.24
CA HIS A 134 9.27 18.56 12.60
C HIS A 134 8.10 19.35 13.22
N THR A 135 6.92 18.72 13.24
CA THR A 135 5.96 18.90 14.33
C THR A 135 5.65 17.52 14.90
N PRO A 136 5.72 17.30 16.22
CA PRO A 136 5.41 15.98 16.78
C PRO A 136 3.94 15.69 16.49
N ALA A 137 3.67 14.67 15.69
CA ALA A 137 2.31 14.25 15.38
C ALA A 137 1.63 13.82 16.68
N GLU A 138 0.63 14.58 17.13
CA GLU A 138 -0.23 14.19 18.24
C GLU A 138 -0.86 12.84 17.91
N SER A 139 -0.52 11.80 18.67
CA SER A 139 -1.07 10.47 18.43
C SER A 139 -2.53 10.40 18.88
N LEU A 140 -3.42 9.91 18.02
CA LEU A 140 -4.78 9.51 18.38
C LEU A 140 -4.80 7.98 18.51
N GLY A 141 -5.00 7.49 19.73
CA GLY A 141 -5.12 6.04 19.99
C GLY A 141 -3.84 5.23 19.77
N GLY A 142 -2.66 5.85 19.75
CA GLY A 142 -1.37 5.17 19.53
C GLY A 142 -0.87 5.21 18.09
N LEU A 143 -1.66 5.74 17.14
CA LEU A 143 -1.26 5.91 15.75
C LEU A 143 -0.84 7.37 15.48
N PRO A 144 0.17 7.63 14.62
CA PRO A 144 0.53 8.99 14.23
C PRO A 144 -0.66 9.69 13.56
N SER A 145 -1.01 10.90 14.00
CA SER A 145 -2.02 11.70 13.30
C SER A 145 -1.60 11.95 11.85
N GLY A 146 -2.45 11.57 10.91
CA GLY A 146 -2.24 11.76 9.46
C GLY A 146 -2.02 10.48 8.66
N ASP A 147 -1.67 9.37 9.31
CA ASP A 147 -1.38 8.12 8.61
C ASP A 147 -2.64 7.24 8.45
N LEU A 148 -3.40 7.50 7.38
CA LEU A 148 -4.59 6.72 7.04
C LEU A 148 -4.25 5.25 6.68
N PHE A 149 -3.01 4.95 6.26
CA PHE A 149 -2.58 3.58 5.96
C PHE A 149 -2.38 2.77 7.23
N ALA A 150 -1.73 3.34 8.25
CA ALA A 150 -1.63 2.72 9.57
C ALA A 150 -3.03 2.48 10.18
N VAL A 151 -3.96 3.42 10.01
CA VAL A 151 -5.36 3.23 10.41
C VAL A 151 -6.01 2.08 9.64
N ALA A 152 -5.85 2.00 8.32
CA ALA A 152 -6.40 0.92 7.50
C ALA A 152 -5.84 -0.46 7.94
N ASN A 153 -4.55 -0.56 8.22
CA ASN A 153 -3.90 -1.77 8.74
C ASN A 153 -4.43 -2.18 10.11
N ALA A 154 -4.62 -1.23 11.03
CA ALA A 154 -5.19 -1.52 12.35
C ALA A 154 -6.64 -2.03 12.25
N ILE A 155 -7.46 -1.43 11.38
CA ILE A 155 -8.83 -1.91 11.13
C ILE A 155 -8.80 -3.31 10.53
N ALA A 156 -7.90 -3.57 9.58
CA ALA A 156 -7.77 -4.88 8.94
C ALA A 156 -7.44 -5.98 9.95
N ALA A 157 -6.53 -5.70 10.89
CA ALA A 157 -6.18 -6.63 11.97
C ALA A 157 -7.35 -6.90 12.92
N LEU A 158 -8.20 -5.91 13.20
CA LEU A 158 -9.35 -6.06 14.09
C LEU A 158 -10.54 -6.77 13.43
N VAL A 159 -10.78 -6.52 12.15
CA VAL A 159 -11.90 -7.10 11.40
C VAL A 159 -11.53 -8.47 10.81
N ASP A 160 -10.22 -8.75 10.71
CA ASP A 160 -9.64 -9.91 10.02
C ASP A 160 -10.04 -9.93 8.54
N ALA A 161 -9.81 -8.80 7.87
CA ALA A 161 -10.18 -8.59 6.47
C ALA A 161 -9.39 -7.44 5.83
N PRO A 162 -9.03 -7.52 4.53
CA PRO A 162 -8.46 -6.40 3.81
C PRO A 162 -9.37 -5.17 3.75
N ILE A 163 -8.79 -4.00 4.02
CA ILE A 163 -9.52 -2.72 4.12
C ILE A 163 -9.09 -1.76 3.01
N THR A 164 -10.05 -1.01 2.46
CA THR A 164 -9.81 0.27 1.78
C THR A 164 -10.59 1.39 2.46
N ILE A 165 -9.99 2.58 2.51
CA ILE A 165 -10.62 3.83 2.94
C ILE A 165 -10.74 4.70 1.70
N GLU A 166 -11.95 5.15 1.41
CA GLU A 166 -12.28 5.84 0.18
C GLU A 166 -13.00 7.16 0.41
N ASP A 167 -12.79 8.13 -0.47
CA ASP A 167 -13.55 9.39 -0.49
C ASP A 167 -14.96 9.21 -1.09
N ARG A 168 -15.73 10.30 -1.14
CA ARG A 168 -17.09 10.32 -1.70
C ARG A 168 -17.17 9.99 -3.20
N SER A 169 -16.04 10.10 -3.91
CA SER A 169 -15.92 9.77 -5.33
C SER A 169 -15.35 8.36 -5.55
N SER A 170 -15.27 7.54 -4.50
CA SER A 170 -14.66 6.21 -4.52
C SER A 170 -13.18 6.23 -4.94
N ARG A 171 -12.46 7.31 -4.60
CA ARG A 171 -11.00 7.33 -4.68
C ARG A 171 -10.41 6.71 -3.43
N VAL A 172 -9.42 5.86 -3.61
CA VAL A 172 -8.72 5.20 -2.50
C VAL A 172 -7.78 6.22 -1.84
N LEU A 173 -8.11 6.54 -0.60
CA LEU A 173 -7.31 7.38 0.28
C LEU A 173 -6.23 6.56 0.97
N ALA A 174 -6.59 5.36 1.46
CA ALA A 174 -5.66 4.40 2.04
C ALA A 174 -6.17 2.96 1.88
N PHE A 175 -5.28 1.99 2.08
CA PHE A 175 -5.60 0.57 2.06
C PHE A 175 -4.72 -0.19 3.04
N SER A 176 -5.16 -1.37 3.48
CA SER A 176 -4.33 -2.26 4.30
C SER A 176 -3.42 -3.14 3.44
N GLY A 177 -2.21 -3.41 3.91
CA GLY A 177 -1.33 -4.42 3.33
C GLY A 177 -1.77 -5.85 3.69
N GLY A 178 -1.37 -6.82 2.87
CA GLY A 178 -1.46 -8.25 3.18
C GLY A 178 -2.88 -8.85 3.21
N GLN A 179 -2.96 -10.05 2.65
CA GLN A 179 -3.86 -11.20 2.88
C GLN A 179 -3.96 -11.89 1.52
N GLU A 180 -3.45 -13.11 1.45
CA GLU A 180 -2.97 -13.82 0.26
C GLU A 180 -4.07 -14.19 -0.77
N ASP A 181 -5.27 -13.64 -0.64
CA ASP A 181 -6.47 -13.88 -1.47
C ASP A 181 -7.08 -12.57 -2.03
N ALA A 182 -6.25 -11.60 -2.44
CA ALA A 182 -6.76 -10.37 -3.04
C ALA A 182 -7.36 -10.63 -4.43
N ASP A 183 -8.68 -10.50 -4.55
CA ASP A 183 -9.34 -10.59 -5.86
C ASP A 183 -8.90 -9.45 -6.80
N SER A 184 -9.01 -9.69 -8.11
CA SER A 184 -8.48 -8.77 -9.11
C SER A 184 -9.13 -7.38 -9.07
N SER A 185 -10.37 -7.29 -8.58
CA SER A 185 -11.07 -6.01 -8.41
C SER A 185 -10.41 -5.11 -7.35
N ARG A 186 -9.96 -5.70 -6.24
CA ARG A 186 -9.25 -4.97 -5.18
C ARG A 186 -7.90 -4.50 -5.68
N VAL A 187 -7.15 -5.39 -6.32
CA VAL A 187 -5.85 -5.09 -6.91
C VAL A 187 -5.99 -3.90 -7.86
N GLU A 188 -6.95 -3.94 -8.78
CA GLU A 188 -7.18 -2.85 -9.73
C GLU A 188 -7.62 -1.54 -9.07
N THR A 189 -8.46 -1.60 -8.04
CA THR A 189 -8.93 -0.42 -7.31
C THR A 189 -7.79 0.28 -6.57
N ILE A 190 -6.94 -0.48 -5.89
CA ILE A 190 -5.77 0.04 -5.16
C ILE A 190 -4.75 0.63 -6.14
N ILE A 191 -4.43 -0.12 -7.19
CA ILE A 191 -3.54 0.29 -8.28
C ILE A 191 -4.04 1.58 -8.93
N GLY A 192 -5.32 1.64 -9.30
CA GLY A 192 -5.94 2.80 -9.94
C GLY A 192 -6.21 3.98 -9.00
N ARG A 193 -6.07 3.78 -7.68
CA ARG A 193 -6.56 4.69 -6.62
C ARG A 193 -8.01 5.14 -6.80
N GLN A 194 -8.79 4.33 -7.49
CA GLN A 194 -10.13 4.66 -7.92
C GLN A 194 -10.87 3.37 -8.19
N VAL A 195 -12.07 3.22 -7.62
CA VAL A 195 -12.95 2.10 -7.96
C VAL A 195 -13.26 2.18 -9.46
N PRO A 196 -12.93 1.14 -10.25
CA PRO A 196 -13.21 1.14 -11.68
C PRO A 196 -14.69 1.37 -12.01
N GLU A 197 -14.96 2.10 -13.10
CA GLU A 197 -16.30 2.59 -13.44
C GLU A 197 -17.36 1.47 -13.51
N ARG A 198 -16.97 0.28 -13.98
CA ARG A 198 -17.85 -0.89 -14.06
C ARG A 198 -18.35 -1.37 -12.69
N TYR A 199 -17.50 -1.33 -11.67
CA TYR A 199 -17.88 -1.69 -10.30
C TYR A 199 -18.66 -0.56 -9.65
N ALA A 200 -18.27 0.69 -9.86
CA ALA A 200 -19.02 1.85 -9.38
C ALA A 200 -20.46 1.86 -9.92
N ARG A 201 -20.65 1.49 -11.20
CA ARG A 201 -21.98 1.36 -11.81
C ARG A 201 -22.81 0.25 -11.16
N ALA A 202 -22.23 -0.94 -10.98
CA ALA A 202 -22.90 -2.05 -10.29
C ALA A 202 -23.31 -1.67 -8.86
N LEU A 203 -22.41 -1.05 -8.10
CA LEU A 203 -22.68 -0.56 -6.74
C LEU A 203 -23.80 0.50 -6.70
N ALA A 204 -23.85 1.39 -7.70
CA ALA A 204 -24.92 2.38 -7.83
C ALA A 204 -26.28 1.73 -8.15
N GLU A 205 -26.32 0.75 -9.05
CA GLU A 205 -27.51 -0.01 -9.42
C GLU A 205 -28.06 -0.81 -8.23
N LEU A 206 -27.17 -1.41 -7.43
CA LEU A 206 -27.51 -2.08 -6.17
C LEU A 206 -27.93 -1.12 -5.05
N GLY A 207 -27.80 0.20 -5.26
CA GLY A 207 -28.20 1.22 -4.30
C GLY A 207 -27.24 1.38 -3.11
N VAL A 208 -26.01 0.88 -3.21
CA VAL A 208 -25.02 0.87 -2.12
C VAL A 208 -24.69 2.29 -1.67
N PHE A 209 -24.42 3.20 -2.61
CA PHE A 209 -24.14 4.61 -2.27
C PHE A 209 -25.32 5.30 -1.59
N ARG A 210 -26.56 4.94 -1.96
CA ARG A 210 -27.76 5.46 -1.30
C ARG A 210 -27.88 4.95 0.13
N HIS A 211 -27.52 3.69 0.37
CA HIS A 211 -27.46 3.12 1.71
C HIS A 211 -26.41 3.83 2.56
N LEU A 212 -25.17 3.93 2.06
CA LEU A 212 -24.08 4.63 2.74
C LEU A 212 -24.45 6.09 3.04
N TYR A 213 -25.21 6.75 2.17
CA TYR A 213 -25.69 8.12 2.39
C TYR A 213 -26.79 8.25 3.45
N ARG A 214 -27.54 7.19 3.78
CA ARG A 214 -28.71 7.28 4.67
C ARG A 214 -28.57 6.55 6.00
N ASN A 215 -27.59 5.65 6.12
CA ASN A 215 -27.48 4.75 7.25
C ASN A 215 -26.04 4.72 7.79
N ASP A 216 -25.93 4.43 9.08
CA ASP A 216 -24.65 4.25 9.80
C ASP A 216 -24.36 2.78 10.11
N LEU A 217 -25.09 1.88 9.44
CA LEU A 217 -24.92 0.44 9.52
C LEU A 217 -24.18 -0.07 8.28
N PRO A 218 -23.27 -1.04 8.43
CA PRO A 218 -22.62 -1.66 7.28
C PRO A 218 -23.64 -2.28 6.33
N ILE A 219 -23.29 -2.30 5.04
CA ILE A 219 -24.01 -3.02 3.99
C ILE A 219 -23.13 -4.13 3.44
N ILE A 220 -23.75 -5.28 3.20
CA ILE A 220 -23.12 -6.45 2.60
C ILE A 220 -23.46 -6.47 1.11
N ILE A 221 -22.45 -6.71 0.27
CA ILE A 221 -22.57 -6.84 -1.18
C ILE A 221 -22.00 -8.19 -1.61
N ASN A 222 -22.84 -8.97 -2.30
CA ASN A 222 -22.46 -10.29 -2.79
C ASN A 222 -21.48 -10.15 -3.98
N PRO A 223 -20.40 -10.95 -4.05
CA PRO A 223 -19.45 -10.88 -5.16
C PRO A 223 -20.11 -11.15 -6.52
N MET A 224 -21.14 -12.01 -6.57
CA MET A 224 -21.87 -12.35 -7.79
C MET A 224 -22.58 -11.14 -8.42
N ASP A 225 -22.93 -10.14 -7.61
CA ASP A 225 -23.64 -8.94 -8.06
C ASP A 225 -22.67 -7.86 -8.58
N LEU A 226 -21.36 -8.00 -8.36
CA LEU A 226 -20.33 -7.02 -8.74
C LEU A 226 -19.61 -7.36 -10.05
N GLY A 227 -19.87 -8.55 -10.62
CA GLY A 227 -19.34 -8.97 -11.90
C GLY A 227 -17.97 -9.63 -11.82
N GLN A 228 -17.31 -9.79 -12.98
CA GLN A 228 -16.08 -10.58 -13.06
C GLN A 228 -14.91 -9.96 -12.28
N GLY A 229 -14.09 -10.80 -11.67
CA GLY A 229 -12.90 -10.40 -10.90
C GLY A 229 -13.17 -10.08 -9.42
N VAL A 230 -14.42 -10.21 -8.97
CA VAL A 230 -14.78 -10.14 -7.54
C VAL A 230 -15.09 -11.55 -7.06
N THR A 231 -14.31 -12.06 -6.12
CA THR A 231 -14.48 -13.42 -5.57
C THR A 231 -14.92 -13.41 -4.12
N THR A 232 -14.69 -12.31 -3.43
CA THR A 232 -14.96 -12.16 -1.99
C THR A 232 -16.09 -11.17 -1.75
N GLN A 233 -16.93 -11.43 -0.76
CA GLN A 233 -17.97 -10.49 -0.36
C GLN A 233 -17.39 -9.13 0.05
N ARG A 234 -18.11 -8.06 -0.25
CA ARG A 234 -17.78 -6.70 0.20
C ARG A 234 -18.68 -6.27 1.34
N VAL A 235 -18.09 -5.66 2.35
CA VAL A 235 -18.82 -5.00 3.42
C VAL A 235 -18.39 -3.54 3.45
N ALA A 236 -19.33 -2.62 3.33
CA ALA A 236 -19.06 -1.19 3.29
C ALA A 236 -19.75 -0.46 4.44
N ILE A 237 -19.08 0.51 5.05
CA ILE A 237 -19.67 1.42 6.04
C ILE A 237 -19.32 2.87 5.73
N ALA A 238 -20.25 3.77 6.01
CA ALA A 238 -20.08 5.20 5.81
C ALA A 238 -19.16 5.82 6.88
N VAL A 239 -18.27 6.72 6.45
CA VAL A 239 -17.47 7.56 7.34
C VAL A 239 -18.09 8.95 7.39
N ARG A 240 -18.40 9.44 8.59
CA ARG A 240 -19.19 10.67 8.76
C ARG A 240 -18.69 11.58 9.87
N ALA A 241 -18.92 12.88 9.68
CA ALA A 241 -18.84 13.89 10.73
C ALA A 241 -20.24 14.52 10.91
N GLY A 242 -20.95 14.09 11.96
CA GLY A 242 -22.38 14.42 12.09
C GLY A 242 -23.16 13.86 10.91
N ASP A 243 -23.90 14.73 10.21
CA ASP A 243 -24.70 14.35 9.03
C ASP A 243 -23.89 14.32 7.72
N GLU A 244 -22.66 14.83 7.74
CA GLU A 244 -21.83 14.92 6.54
C GLU A 244 -21.13 13.59 6.25
N LEU A 245 -21.37 13.04 5.05
CA LEU A 245 -20.64 11.89 4.53
C LEU A 245 -19.25 12.33 4.05
N LEU A 246 -18.19 11.87 4.69
CA LEU A 246 -16.81 12.18 4.30
C LEU A 246 -16.25 11.14 3.33
N GLY A 247 -16.69 9.89 3.46
CA GLY A 247 -16.17 8.78 2.68
C GLY A 247 -16.74 7.44 3.12
N SER A 248 -15.99 6.37 2.91
CA SER A 248 -16.39 5.01 3.27
C SER A 248 -15.22 4.11 3.59
N ILE A 249 -15.44 3.12 4.45
CA ILE A 249 -14.54 1.99 4.68
C ILE A 249 -15.13 0.78 3.96
N TRP A 250 -14.30 0.04 3.24
CA TRP A 250 -14.67 -1.21 2.58
C TRP A 250 -13.80 -2.35 3.08
N ALA A 251 -14.43 -3.48 3.40
CA ALA A 251 -13.79 -4.72 3.76
C ALA A 251 -14.08 -5.78 2.68
N ALA A 252 -13.05 -6.48 2.21
CA ALA A 252 -13.21 -7.69 1.44
C ALA A 252 -13.19 -8.87 2.42
N MET A 253 -14.36 -9.39 2.78
CA MET A 253 -14.47 -10.42 3.82
C MET A 253 -15.52 -11.47 3.49
N ASP A 254 -15.17 -12.74 3.69
CA ASP A 254 -16.11 -13.84 3.61
C ASP A 254 -16.65 -14.21 5.01
N GLY A 255 -17.82 -14.86 5.01
CA GLY A 255 -18.53 -15.25 6.22
C GLY A 255 -19.48 -14.19 6.77
N PRO A 256 -20.14 -14.48 7.90
CA PRO A 256 -21.19 -13.63 8.44
C PRO A 256 -20.61 -12.34 9.03
N LEU A 257 -21.34 -11.24 8.81
CA LEU A 257 -21.11 -10.00 9.54
C LEU A 257 -21.71 -10.12 10.95
N THR A 258 -20.89 -10.53 11.91
CA THR A 258 -21.32 -10.68 13.31
C THR A 258 -21.60 -9.32 13.96
N PRO A 259 -22.36 -9.28 15.07
CA PRO A 259 -22.57 -8.04 15.83
C PRO A 259 -21.25 -7.39 16.30
N GLU A 260 -20.26 -8.22 16.64
CA GLU A 260 -18.92 -7.74 17.05
C GLU A 260 -18.19 -7.08 15.88
N ARG A 261 -18.11 -7.74 14.71
CA ARG A 261 -17.51 -7.15 13.50
C ARG A 261 -18.24 -5.88 13.05
N THR A 262 -19.55 -5.84 13.25
CA THR A 262 -20.38 -4.65 12.97
C THR A 262 -19.97 -3.48 13.88
N ALA A 263 -19.87 -3.72 15.19
CA ALA A 263 -19.44 -2.71 16.16
C ALA A 263 -18.02 -2.21 15.86
N THR A 264 -17.09 -3.13 15.55
CA THR A 264 -15.71 -2.79 15.17
C THR A 264 -15.67 -1.86 13.96
N LEU A 265 -16.43 -2.16 12.89
CA LEU A 265 -16.51 -1.31 11.70
C LEU A 265 -17.12 0.07 12.01
N GLN A 266 -18.13 0.13 12.89
CA GLN A 266 -18.74 1.40 13.32
C GLN A 266 -17.78 2.27 14.12
N ASP A 267 -16.98 1.68 15.01
CA ASP A 267 -15.99 2.42 15.78
C ASP A 267 -14.81 2.86 14.89
N ALA A 268 -14.38 1.99 13.97
CA ALA A 268 -13.40 2.34 12.94
C ALA A 268 -13.86 3.54 12.09
N ALA A 269 -15.13 3.57 11.67
CA ALA A 269 -15.69 4.69 10.89
C ALA A 269 -15.60 6.03 11.64
N LYS A 270 -15.84 6.04 12.96
CA LYS A 270 -15.69 7.25 13.79
C LYS A 270 -14.24 7.71 13.85
N LEU A 271 -13.31 6.77 14.00
CA LEU A 271 -11.87 7.08 14.04
C LEU A 271 -11.41 7.64 12.70
N VAL A 272 -11.74 6.99 11.58
CA VAL A 272 -11.39 7.47 10.24
C VAL A 272 -11.95 8.88 9.98
N ALA A 273 -13.17 9.18 10.45
CA ALA A 273 -13.74 10.52 10.31
C ALA A 273 -12.88 11.60 10.97
N LEU A 274 -12.29 11.33 12.14
CA LEU A 274 -11.37 12.26 12.81
C LEU A 274 -10.11 12.53 11.99
N HIS A 275 -9.62 11.52 11.27
CA HIS A 275 -8.46 11.67 10.39
C HIS A 275 -8.83 12.47 9.12
N LEU A 276 -9.98 12.19 8.50
CA LEU A 276 -10.41 12.89 7.28
C LEU A 276 -10.74 14.37 7.49
N LEU A 277 -11.14 14.78 8.70
CA LEU A 277 -11.38 16.19 9.03
C LEU A 277 -10.10 17.03 9.17
N ARG A 278 -8.93 16.41 9.19
CA ARG A 278 -7.63 17.08 9.34
C ARG A 278 -6.87 17.25 8.02
N VAL A 279 -7.41 16.71 6.91
CA VAL A 279 -6.83 16.75 5.56
C VAL A 279 -7.40 17.93 4.77
#